data_AF-A0A238Z6W9-F1
#
_entry.id   AF-A0A238Z6W9-F1
#
_cell.length_a   1.000
_cell.length_b   1.000
_cell.length_c   1.000
_cell.angle_alpha   90.00
_cell.angle_beta   90.00
_cell.angle_gamma   90.00
#
_symmetry.space_group_name_H-M   'P 1'
#
loop_
_entity.id
_entity.type
_entity.pdbx_description
1 polymer ?
#
loop_
_entity_poly.entity_id
_entity_poly.type
_entity_poly.pdbx_seq_one_letter_code
_entity_poly.pdbx_strand_id
1 'polypeptide(L)'
;MGEKKEGFIDALFDFSFSKFITPKIAGVWLIVAYLFESLIALGALLSSLNAGGTAFVSTLILVALILPVALIGTRITIEGMVSLVKIAEESVRIRELLENKARGESEEEEERG
;
A
#
# COMPACT_ATOMS: atom_id res chain seq x y z
N MET A 1 14.63 17.21 26.84
CA MET A 1 13.24 17.10 26.37
C MET A 1 13.29 16.14 25.19
N GLY A 2 12.92 14.87 25.40
CA GLY A 2 13.18 13.82 24.42
C GLY A 2 12.24 13.92 23.22
N GLU A 3 12.78 13.94 22.02
CA GLU A 3 12.02 13.70 20.79
C GLU A 3 11.28 12.37 20.94
N LYS A 4 9.96 12.42 21.14
CA LYS A 4 9.13 11.23 20.92
C LYS A 4 9.20 10.95 19.43
N LYS A 5 10.02 9.98 19.05
CA LYS A 5 9.92 9.33 17.74
C LYS A 5 8.46 8.90 17.59
N GLU A 6 7.70 9.60 16.76
CA GLU A 6 6.32 9.22 16.44
C GLU A 6 6.33 7.74 16.03
N GLY A 7 5.54 6.93 16.74
CA GLY A 7 5.54 5.49 16.53
C GLY A 7 4.89 5.13 15.20
N PHE A 8 5.26 3.97 14.64
CA PHE A 8 4.59 3.36 13.49
C PHE A 8 3.06 3.27 13.67
N ILE A 9 2.61 3.05 14.91
CA ILE A 9 1.19 3.00 15.28
C ILE A 9 0.55 4.39 15.22
N ASP A 10 1.21 5.42 15.71
CA ASP A 10 0.68 6.80 15.67
C ASP A 10 0.47 7.25 14.22
N ALA A 11 1.42 6.92 13.34
CA ALA A 11 1.32 7.26 11.92
C ALA A 11 0.29 6.40 11.16
N LEU A 12 -0.03 5.19 11.63
CA LEU A 12 -1.10 4.34 11.09
C LEU A 12 -2.50 4.91 11.37
N PHE A 13 -2.65 5.66 12.47
CA PHE A 13 -3.88 6.34 12.86
C PHE A 13 -3.86 7.85 12.58
N ASP A 14 -2.92 8.33 11.76
CA ASP A 14 -2.95 9.71 11.25
C ASP A 14 -4.01 9.85 10.14
N PHE A 15 -5.27 10.02 10.57
CA PHE A 15 -6.40 10.25 9.67
C PHE A 15 -6.36 11.62 8.97
N SER A 16 -5.41 12.49 9.32
CA SER A 16 -5.21 13.78 8.63
C SER A 16 -4.37 13.63 7.35
N PHE A 17 -3.75 12.47 7.12
CA PHE A 17 -2.84 12.20 6.00
C PHE A 17 -1.71 13.23 5.87
N SER A 18 -1.28 13.84 6.98
CA SER A 18 -0.19 14.82 6.99
C SER A 18 1.14 14.21 6.52
N LYS A 19 1.27 12.88 6.62
CA LYS A 19 2.44 12.12 6.17
C LYS A 19 2.02 10.96 5.27
N PHE A 20 2.75 10.77 4.18
CA PHE A 20 2.59 9.64 3.28
C PHE A 20 3.15 8.34 3.93
N ILE A 21 2.30 7.59 4.63
CA ILE A 21 2.69 6.31 5.26
C ILE A 21 2.46 5.08 4.38
N THR A 22 1.58 5.20 3.38
CA THR A 22 1.18 4.10 2.49
C THR A 22 2.36 3.28 1.94
N PRO A 23 3.46 3.87 1.43
CA PRO A 23 4.58 3.09 0.90
C PRO A 23 5.30 2.26 1.98
N LYS A 24 5.27 2.71 3.24
CA LYS A 24 5.93 2.02 4.37
C LYS A 24 5.14 0.81 4.85
N ILE A 25 3.80 0.85 4.78
CA ILE A 25 2.93 -0.23 5.28
C ILE A 25 2.49 -1.23 4.21
N ALA A 26 2.60 -0.87 2.92
CA ALA A 26 2.11 -1.67 1.81
C ALA A 26 2.60 -3.13 1.82
N GLY A 27 3.86 -3.37 2.16
CA GLY A 27 4.42 -4.72 2.25
C GLY A 27 3.77 -5.58 3.34
N VAL A 28 3.55 -4.99 4.53
CA VAL A 28 2.85 -5.67 5.64
C VAL A 28 1.40 -5.94 5.26
N TRP A 29 0.74 -4.95 4.65
CA TRP A 29 -0.64 -5.08 4.21
C TRP A 29 -0.83 -6.17 3.15
N LEU A 30 0.13 -6.30 2.22
CA LEU A 30 0.11 -7.36 1.21
C LEU A 30 0.14 -8.75 1.84
N ILE A 31 1.00 -8.97 2.84
CA ILE A 31 1.09 -10.25 3.56
C ILE A 31 -0.23 -10.55 4.28
N VAL A 32 -0.80 -9.56 4.97
CA VAL A 32 -2.08 -9.70 5.68
C VAL A 32 -3.21 -10.02 4.70
N ALA A 33 -3.28 -9.33 3.56
CA ALA A 33 -4.30 -9.55 2.54
C ALA A 33 -4.20 -10.96 1.94
N TYR A 34 -3.01 -11.41 1.57
CA TYR A 34 -2.79 -12.76 1.05
C TYR A 34 -3.13 -13.85 2.06
N LEU A 35 -2.78 -13.63 3.33
CA LEU A 35 -3.17 -14.55 4.39
C LEU A 35 -4.70 -14.63 4.51
N PHE A 36 -5.38 -13.49 4.46
CA PHE A 36 -6.84 -13.43 4.56
C PHE A 36 -7.53 -14.12 3.38
N GLU A 37 -7.08 -13.87 2.15
CA GLU A 37 -7.58 -14.54 0.94
C GLU A 37 -7.38 -16.05 0.98
N SER A 38 -6.20 -16.49 1.44
CA SER A 38 -5.89 -17.91 1.61
C SER A 38 -6.78 -18.57 2.66
N LEU A 39 -7.04 -17.88 3.78
CA LEU A 39 -7.93 -18.36 4.83
C LEU A 39 -9.39 -18.44 4.36
N ILE A 40 -9.86 -17.47 3.56
CA ILE A 40 -11.18 -17.53 2.94
C ILE A 40 -11.29 -18.75 2.02
N ALA A 41 -10.30 -18.95 1.14
CA ALA A 41 -10.27 -20.10 0.23
C ALA A 41 -10.24 -21.43 0.99
N LEU A 42 -9.43 -21.54 2.03
CA LEU A 42 -9.38 -22.70 2.90
C LEU A 42 -10.71 -22.92 3.64
N GLY A 43 -11.31 -21.87 4.18
CA GLY A 43 -12.61 -21.93 4.85
C GLY A 43 -13.72 -22.41 3.93
N ALA A 44 -13.73 -21.96 2.67
CA ALA A 44 -14.67 -22.42 1.65
C ALA A 44 -14.50 -23.92 1.37
N LEU A 45 -13.25 -24.40 1.20
CA LEU A 45 -12.94 -25.81 1.01
C LEU A 45 -13.39 -26.67 2.19
N LEU A 46 -13.05 -26.27 3.41
CA LEU A 46 -13.43 -27.00 4.62
C LEU A 46 -14.95 -27.04 4.80
N SER A 47 -15.64 -25.93 4.51
CA SER A 47 -17.10 -25.88 4.59
C SER A 47 -17.78 -26.80 3.58
N SER A 48 -17.19 -26.93 2.39
CA SER A 48 -17.70 -27.77 1.31
C SER A 48 -17.64 -29.28 1.61
N LEU A 49 -16.76 -29.71 2.54
CA LEU A 49 -16.67 -31.12 2.95
C LEU A 49 -17.98 -31.61 3.59
N ASN A 50 -18.66 -30.74 4.35
CA ASN A 50 -19.95 -31.07 4.97
C ASN A 50 -21.11 -31.14 3.96
N ALA A 51 -20.93 -30.59 2.76
CA ALA A 51 -21.92 -30.60 1.69
C ALA A 51 -21.75 -31.79 0.73
N GLY A 52 -20.70 -32.61 0.90
CA GLY A 52 -20.46 -33.83 0.13
C GLY A 52 -19.41 -33.68 -0.98
N GLY A 53 -19.02 -34.82 -1.58
CA GLY A 53 -17.88 -34.91 -2.49
C GLY A 53 -18.00 -34.03 -3.75
N THR A 54 -19.18 -33.97 -4.37
CA THR A 54 -19.40 -33.11 -5.55
C THR A 54 -19.22 -31.63 -5.22
N ALA A 55 -19.72 -31.18 -4.07
CA ALA A 55 -19.56 -29.80 -3.62
C ALA A 55 -18.10 -29.47 -3.30
N PHE A 56 -17.35 -30.42 -2.73
CA PHE A 56 -15.93 -30.26 -2.51
C PHE A 56 -15.15 -30.11 -3.81
N VAL A 57 -15.39 -30.99 -4.79
CA VAL A 57 -14.69 -30.93 -6.09
C VAL A 57 -15.04 -29.64 -6.85
N SER A 58 -16.30 -29.21 -6.86
CA SER A 58 -16.67 -27.95 -7.51
C SER A 58 -16.03 -26.74 -6.82
N THR A 59 -16.01 -26.71 -5.48
CA THR A 59 -15.36 -25.65 -4.70
C THR A 59 -13.86 -25.62 -4.94
N LEU A 60 -13.21 -26.78 -5.04
CA LEU A 60 -11.78 -26.89 -5.32
C LEU A 60 -11.42 -26.29 -6.68
N ILE A 61 -12.21 -26.59 -7.71
CA ILE A 61 -12.01 -26.00 -9.05
C ILE A 61 -12.20 -24.48 -9.00
N LEU A 62 -13.23 -24.00 -8.30
CA LEU A 62 -13.46 -22.56 -8.15
C LEU A 62 -12.31 -21.86 -7.40
N VAL A 63 -11.83 -22.44 -6.30
CA VAL A 63 -10.69 -21.91 -5.55
C VAL A 63 -9.43 -21.87 -6.43
N ALA A 64 -9.17 -22.92 -7.19
CA ALA A 64 -8.00 -22.98 -8.09
C ALA A 64 -8.03 -21.89 -9.17
N LEU A 65 -9.21 -21.47 -9.62
CA LEU A 65 -9.37 -20.43 -10.63
C LEU A 65 -9.40 -19.02 -10.02
N ILE A 66 -10.11 -18.84 -8.90
CA ILE A 66 -10.40 -17.53 -8.32
C ILE A 66 -9.25 -17.04 -7.44
N LEU A 67 -8.65 -17.90 -6.62
CA LEU A 67 -7.61 -17.47 -5.68
C LEU A 67 -6.40 -16.81 -6.37
N PRO A 68 -5.85 -17.34 -7.48
CA PRO A 68 -4.76 -16.67 -8.19
C PRO A 68 -5.15 -15.28 -8.71
N VAL A 69 -6.37 -15.15 -9.22
CA VAL A 69 -6.90 -13.87 -9.73
C VAL A 69 -7.06 -12.86 -8.60
N ALA A 70 -7.55 -13.29 -7.43
CA ALA A 70 -7.65 -12.46 -6.23
C ALA A 70 -6.27 -11.96 -5.78
N LEU A 71 -5.30 -12.86 -5.64
CA LEU A 71 -3.94 -12.52 -5.23
C LEU A 71 -3.28 -11.50 -6.18
N ILE A 72 -3.43 -11.71 -7.50
CA ILE A 72 -2.93 -10.78 -8.52
C ILE A 72 -3.65 -9.43 -8.42
N GLY A 73 -4.98 -9.43 -8.28
CA GLY A 73 -5.78 -8.21 -8.15
C GLY A 73 -5.37 -7.38 -6.93
N THR A 74 -5.15 -8.04 -5.79
CA THR A 74 -4.64 -7.41 -4.56
C THR A 74 -3.25 -6.83 -4.76
N ARG A 75 -2.35 -7.54 -5.43
CA ARG A 75 -1.02 -7.03 -5.76
C ARG A 75 -1.08 -5.77 -6.61
N ILE A 76 -1.83 -5.80 -7.71
CA ILE A 76 -1.99 -4.66 -8.61
C ILE A 76 -2.58 -3.46 -7.86
N THR A 77 -3.56 -3.69 -7.00
CA THR A 77 -4.19 -2.64 -6.20
C THR A 77 -3.19 -1.98 -5.25
N ILE A 78 -2.43 -2.76 -4.49
CA ILE A 78 -1.44 -2.23 -3.54
C ILE A 78 -0.30 -1.51 -4.28
N GLU A 79 0.24 -2.10 -5.35
CA GLU A 79 1.27 -1.48 -6.17
C GLU A 79 0.78 -0.16 -6.79
N GLY A 80 -0.47 -0.12 -7.26
CA GLY A 80 -1.14 1.08 -7.76
C GLY A 80 -1.23 2.17 -6.70
N MET A 81 -1.73 1.85 -5.49
CA MET A 81 -1.82 2.80 -4.38
C MET A 81 -0.46 3.36 -3.98
N VAL A 82 0.56 2.50 -3.87
CA VAL A 82 1.94 2.94 -3.57
C VAL A 82 2.48 3.86 -4.66
N SER A 83 2.22 3.54 -5.93
CA SER A 83 2.67 4.34 -7.07
C SER A 83 2.03 5.73 -7.06
N LEU A 84 0.72 5.82 -6.81
CA LEU A 84 0.00 7.09 -6.69
C LEU A 84 0.58 7.97 -5.58
N VAL A 85 0.88 7.37 -4.42
CA VAL A 85 1.47 8.10 -3.29
C VAL A 85 2.89 8.57 -3.61
N LYS A 86 3.72 7.73 -4.23
CA LYS A 86 5.08 8.13 -4.66
C LYS A 86 5.06 9.26 -5.68
N ILE A 87 4.07 9.28 -6.58
CA ILE A 87 3.89 10.40 -7.53
C ILE A 87 3.56 11.70 -6.78
N ALA A 88 2.70 11.63 -5.76
CA ALA A 88 2.38 12.79 -4.93
C ALA A 88 3.61 13.29 -4.15
N GLU A 89 4.37 12.39 -3.53
CA GLU A 89 5.63 12.71 -2.84
C GLU A 89 6.63 13.39 -3.78
N GLU A 90 6.82 12.86 -4.99
CA GLU A 90 7.74 13.43 -5.97
C GLU A 90 7.28 14.81 -6.45
N SER A 91 5.97 15.02 -6.60
CA SER A 91 5.40 16.31 -7.00
C SER A 91 5.69 17.40 -5.96
N VAL A 92 5.61 17.07 -4.67
CA VAL A 92 5.98 17.99 -3.57
C VAL A 92 7.48 18.30 -3.62
N ARG A 93 8.32 17.28 -3.79
CA ARG A 93 9.78 17.47 -3.87
C ARG A 93 10.20 18.36 -5.04
N ILE A 94 9.60 18.17 -6.22
CA ILE A 94 9.89 19.00 -7.41
C ILE A 94 9.58 20.47 -7.12
N ARG A 95 8.44 20.75 -6.46
CA ARG A 95 8.07 22.11 -6.09
C ARG A 95 9.11 22.75 -5.15
N GLU A 96 9.52 22.05 -4.11
CA GLU A 96 10.53 22.53 -3.17
C GLU A 96 11.89 22.81 -3.85
N LEU A 97 12.30 21.94 -4.79
CA LEU A 97 13.53 22.14 -5.56
C LEU A 97 13.47 23.40 -6.44
N LEU A 98 12.32 23.67 -7.07
CA LEU A 98 12.12 24.87 -7.88
C LEU A 98 12.13 26.14 -7.02
N GLU A 99 11.50 26.13 -5.85
CA GLU A 99 11.50 27.27 -4.92
C GLU A 99 12.90 27.58 -4.40
N ASN A 100 13.68 26.55 -4.03
CA ASN A 100 15.07 26.73 -3.59
C ASN A 100 15.97 27.23 -4.71
N LYS A 101 15.78 26.74 -5.95
CA LYS A 101 16.54 27.21 -7.11
C LYS A 101 16.27 28.69 -7.41
N ALA A 102 14.99 29.09 -7.40
CA ALA A 102 14.60 30.49 -7.61
C ALA A 102 15.19 31.41 -6.54
N ARG A 103 15.23 30.96 -5.27
CA ARG A 103 15.85 31.72 -4.19
C ARG A 103 17.37 31.85 -4.37
N GLY A 104 18.05 30.77 -4.77
CA GLY A 104 19.49 30.81 -5.04
C GLY A 104 19.85 31.74 -6.20
N GLU A 105 19.07 31.72 -7.29
CA GLU A 105 19.27 32.64 -8.43
C GLU A 105 19.08 34.12 -8.00
N SER A 106 18.12 34.42 -7.13
CA SER A 106 17.94 35.78 -6.60
C SER A 106 19.08 36.25 -5.68
N GLU A 107 19.65 35.34 -4.88
CA GLU A 107 20.79 35.64 -4.00
C GLU A 107 22.07 35.90 -4.85
N GLU A 108 22.31 35.12 -5.90
CA GLU A 108 23.44 35.32 -6.83
C GLU A 108 23.34 36.61 -7.65
N GLU A 109 22.13 37.03 -8.03
CA GLU A 109 21.91 38.31 -8.72
C GLU A 109 22.17 39.51 -7.80
N GLU A 110 21.81 39.41 -6.52
CA GLU A 110 22.04 40.47 -5.52
C GLU A 110 23.54 40.62 -5.19
N GLU A 111 24.32 39.53 -5.16
CA GLU A 111 25.78 39.58 -4.96
C GLU A 111 26.56 40.14 -6.17
N ARG A 112 25.95 40.12 -7.36
CA ARG A 112 26.58 40.61 -8.61
C ARG A 112 26.25 42.06 -8.96
N GLY A 113 25.29 42.68 -8.27
CA GLY A 113 24.89 44.09 -8.42
C GLY A 113 25.69 45.04 -7.54
#